data_AF-A0A7D9IU78-F1
#
_entry.id   AF-A0A7D9IU78-F1
#
_cell.length_a   1.000
_cell.length_b   1.000
_cell.length_c   1.000
_cell.angle_alpha   90.00
_cell.angle_beta   90.00
_cell.angle_gamma   90.00
#
_symmetry.space_group_name_H-M   'P 1'
#
loop_
_entity.id
_entity.type
_entity.pdbx_description
1 polymer ?
#
loop_
_entity_poly.entity_id
_entity_poly.type
_entity_poly.pdbx_seq_one_letter_code
_entity_poly.pdbx_strand_id
1 'polypeptide(L)'
;MNTFLVRLKEQAKFGEHKRKKLQAFSDLCIDVARQIDQLPGLGCLNYSIAIRPILNSLPEYIRRRWEKIVVEYAEENHNAYPDFQAFADMIEKQSLLRNHPNVTATFESMRKEPHGDAITKF
;
A
#
# COMPACT_ATOMS: atom_id res chain seq x y z
N MET A 1 -12.52 8.48 19.69
CA MET A 1 -12.07 7.51 18.66
C MET A 1 -11.29 8.28 17.61
N ASN A 2 -10.04 7.90 17.31
CA ASN A 2 -9.19 8.69 16.40
C ASN A 2 -9.66 8.48 14.94
N THR A 3 -10.28 9.49 14.34
CA THR A 3 -10.93 9.41 13.01
C THR A 3 -9.97 8.95 11.91
N PHE A 4 -8.68 9.26 12.02
CA PHE A 4 -7.65 8.80 11.10
C PHE A 4 -7.47 7.28 11.09
N LEU A 5 -7.51 6.63 12.26
CA LEU A 5 -7.34 5.17 12.36
C LEU A 5 -8.51 4.42 11.70
N VAL A 6 -9.73 4.95 11.86
CA VAL A 6 -10.93 4.39 11.21
C VAL A 6 -10.79 4.52 9.69
N ARG A 7 -10.48 5.72 9.21
CA ARG A 7 -10.31 5.99 7.77
C ARG A 7 -9.18 5.16 7.16
N LEU A 8 -8.03 5.01 7.85
CA LEU A 8 -6.91 4.18 7.40
C LEU A 8 -7.34 2.72 7.21
N LYS A 9 -8.03 2.15 8.20
CA LYS A 9 -8.52 0.76 8.12
C LYS A 9 -9.52 0.56 7.00
N GLU A 10 -10.40 1.52 6.76
CA GLU A 10 -11.38 1.46 5.67
C GLU A 10 -10.73 1.59 4.30
N GLN A 11 -9.81 2.55 4.15
CA GLN A 11 -9.12 2.83 2.89
C GLN A 11 -8.07 1.79 2.53
N ALA A 12 -7.52 1.05 3.49
CA ALA A 12 -6.61 -0.07 3.24
C ALA A 12 -7.28 -1.21 2.44
N LYS A 13 -8.62 -1.25 2.39
CA LYS A 13 -9.38 -2.27 1.67
C LYS A 13 -9.50 -1.94 0.19
N PHE A 14 -8.54 -2.41 -0.59
CA PHE A 14 -8.61 -2.35 -2.05
C PHE A 14 -8.07 -3.63 -2.70
N GLY A 15 -8.50 -3.88 -3.94
CA GLY A 15 -7.98 -4.99 -4.75
C GLY A 15 -6.78 -4.54 -5.58
N GLU A 16 -5.99 -5.51 -6.05
CA GLU A 16 -4.72 -5.30 -6.76
C GLU A 16 -4.80 -4.37 -7.97
N HIS A 17 -5.94 -4.32 -8.65
CA HIS A 17 -6.14 -3.50 -9.85
C HIS A 17 -6.72 -2.10 -9.58
N LYS A 18 -6.95 -1.72 -8.31
CA LYS A 18 -7.58 -0.43 -7.96
C LYS A 18 -6.52 0.65 -7.73
N ARG A 19 -5.83 1.07 -8.80
CA ARG A 19 -4.76 2.08 -8.77
C ARG A 19 -5.14 3.39 -8.06
N LYS A 20 -6.32 3.92 -8.35
CA LYS A 20 -6.86 5.13 -7.69
C LYS A 20 -7.07 4.95 -6.18
N LYS A 21 -7.43 3.75 -5.73
CA LYS A 21 -7.59 3.46 -4.29
C LYS A 21 -6.24 3.33 -3.59
N LEU A 22 -5.25 2.73 -4.25
CA LEU A 22 -3.88 2.69 -3.75
C LEU A 22 -3.30 4.12 -3.60
N GLN A 23 -3.58 5.00 -4.56
CA GLN A 23 -3.17 6.40 -4.48
C GLN A 23 -3.86 7.13 -3.32
N ALA A 24 -5.18 7.04 -3.21
CA ALA A 24 -5.90 7.66 -2.08
C ALA A 24 -5.43 7.13 -0.72
N PHE A 25 -5.14 5.83 -0.62
CA PHE A 25 -4.57 5.23 0.58
C PHE A 25 -3.15 5.74 0.87
N SER A 26 -2.33 5.92 -0.17
CA SER A 26 -1.01 6.53 -0.05
C SER A 26 -1.07 7.95 0.49
N ASP A 27 -1.92 8.80 -0.10
CA ASP A 27 -2.09 10.19 0.31
C ASP A 27 -2.49 10.26 1.79
N LEU A 28 -3.42 9.39 2.22
CA LEU A 28 -3.84 9.28 3.61
C LEU A 28 -2.71 8.82 4.55
N CYS A 29 -1.84 7.88 4.13
CA CYS A 29 -0.71 7.44 4.93
C CYS A 29 0.29 8.58 5.14
N ILE A 30 0.59 9.35 4.09
CA ILE A 30 1.49 10.51 4.17
C ILE A 30 0.93 11.57 5.11
N ASP A 31 -0.37 11.87 5.01
CA ASP A 31 -1.02 12.86 5.88
C ASP A 31 -1.00 12.42 7.36
N VAL A 32 -1.17 11.13 7.64
CA VAL A 32 -1.08 10.59 9.01
C VAL A 32 0.35 10.63 9.53
N ALA A 33 1.34 10.26 8.70
CA ALA A 33 2.74 10.29 9.09
C ALA A 33 3.20 11.72 9.44
N ARG A 34 2.80 12.74 8.66
CA ARG A 34 3.07 14.16 8.96
C ARG A 34 2.46 14.66 10.27
N GLN A 35 1.36 14.06 10.70
CA GLN A 35 0.64 14.46 11.90
C GLN A 35 0.99 13.59 13.12
N ILE A 36 1.80 12.54 12.96
CA ILE A 36 2.04 11.56 14.02
C ILE A 36 2.74 12.18 15.24
N ASP A 37 3.65 13.13 15.01
CA ASP A 37 4.37 13.85 16.06
C ASP A 37 3.49 14.88 16.78
N GLN A 38 2.46 15.37 16.09
CA GLN A 38 1.54 16.38 16.62
C GLN A 38 0.33 15.77 17.32
N LEU A 39 0.04 14.49 17.05
CA LEU A 39 -1.10 13.76 17.58
C LEU A 39 -0.60 12.48 18.29
N PRO A 40 -0.37 12.53 19.61
CA PRO A 40 0.16 11.39 20.38
C PRO A 40 -0.67 10.11 20.22
N GLY A 41 -1.98 10.24 19.98
CA GLY A 41 -2.89 9.13 19.72
C GLY A 41 -2.68 8.41 18.37
N LEU A 42 -1.79 8.89 17.50
CA LEU A 42 -1.36 8.23 16.27
C LEU A 42 -0.01 7.53 16.42
N GLY A 43 0.81 7.90 17.41
CA GLY A 43 2.11 7.28 17.67
C GLY A 43 2.04 5.77 17.93
N CYS A 44 0.86 5.25 18.30
CA CYS A 44 0.65 3.81 18.41
C CYS A 44 0.91 3.06 17.08
N LEU A 45 0.79 3.71 15.92
CA LEU A 45 1.04 3.10 14.61
C LEU A 45 2.50 2.69 14.38
N ASN A 46 3.43 3.21 15.20
CA ASN A 46 4.84 2.80 15.20
C ASN A 46 5.08 1.43 15.86
N TYR A 47 4.01 0.75 16.29
CA TYR A 47 4.10 -0.58 16.91
C TYR A 47 3.35 -1.62 16.08
N SER A 48 3.98 -2.79 15.91
CA SER A 48 3.47 -3.91 15.11
C SER A 48 2.04 -4.34 15.47
N ILE A 49 1.69 -4.30 16.77
CA ILE A 49 0.36 -4.70 17.26
C ILE A 49 -0.73 -3.75 16.76
N ALA A 50 -0.49 -2.44 16.80
CA ALA A 50 -1.49 -1.44 16.50
C ALA A 50 -1.74 -1.27 15.00
N ILE A 51 -0.70 -1.45 14.16
CA ILE A 51 -0.82 -1.36 12.71
C ILE A 51 -1.38 -2.65 12.08
N ARG A 52 -1.33 -3.78 12.79
CA ARG A 52 -1.80 -5.09 12.31
C ARG A 52 -3.21 -5.10 11.69
N PRO A 53 -4.24 -4.41 12.23
CA PRO A 53 -5.57 -4.37 11.61
C PRO A 53 -5.58 -3.70 10.22
N ILE A 54 -4.68 -2.73 10.00
CA ILE A 54 -4.48 -2.07 8.71
C ILE A 54 -3.81 -3.06 7.76
N LEU A 55 -2.71 -3.72 8.19
CA LEU A 55 -2.00 -4.73 7.40
C LEU A 55 -2.90 -5.90 6.96
N ASN A 56 -3.78 -6.35 7.85
CA ASN A 56 -4.73 -7.43 7.54
C ASN A 56 -5.74 -7.04 6.44
N SER A 57 -6.01 -5.74 6.29
CA SER A 57 -6.95 -5.21 5.30
C SER A 57 -6.31 -4.95 3.94
N LEU A 58 -4.97 -4.91 3.86
CA LEU A 58 -4.22 -4.64 2.64
C LEU A 58 -4.20 -5.85 1.68
N PRO A 59 -4.02 -5.59 0.37
CA PRO A 59 -3.62 -6.61 -0.58
C PRO A 59 -2.36 -7.36 -0.12
N GLU A 60 -2.32 -8.66 -0.42
CA GLU A 60 -1.21 -9.52 -0.02
C GLU A 60 0.15 -9.06 -0.56
N TYR A 61 0.20 -8.56 -1.80
CA TYR A 61 1.47 -8.10 -2.39
C TYR A 61 2.09 -6.92 -1.61
N ILE A 62 1.27 -6.03 -1.05
CA ILE A 62 1.73 -4.91 -0.22
C ILE A 62 2.21 -5.43 1.13
N ARG A 63 1.42 -6.33 1.73
CA ARG A 63 1.73 -6.91 3.03
C ARG A 63 3.05 -7.69 3.01
N ARG A 64 3.27 -8.54 2.00
CA ARG A 64 4.56 -9.25 1.81
C ARG A 64 5.74 -8.29 1.63
N ARG A 65 5.52 -7.17 0.93
CA ARG A 65 6.56 -6.15 0.75
C ARG A 65 6.90 -5.45 2.06
N TRP A 66 5.88 -5.17 2.89
CA TRP A 66 6.08 -4.61 4.22
C TRP A 66 6.83 -5.58 5.14
N GLU A 67 6.44 -6.86 5.16
CA GLU A 67 7.10 -7.89 5.95
C GLU A 67 8.61 -7.97 5.64
N LYS A 68 8.98 -7.88 4.36
CA LYS A 68 10.38 -7.84 3.94
C LYS A 68 11.12 -6.63 4.54
N ILE A 69 10.54 -5.44 4.47
CA ILE A 69 11.14 -4.21 5.04
C ILE A 69 11.28 -4.34 6.57
N VAL A 70 10.28 -4.91 7.24
CA VAL A 70 10.33 -5.11 8.70
C VAL A 70 11.50 -6.01 9.09
N VAL A 71 11.72 -7.11 8.36
CA VAL A 71 12.84 -8.03 8.63
C VAL A 71 14.18 -7.35 8.36
N GLU A 72 14.35 -6.70 7.20
CA GLU A 72 15.59 -5.98 6.84
C GLU A 72 15.91 -4.89 7.87
N TYR A 73 14.91 -4.09 8.27
CA TYR A 73 15.09 -3.05 9.28
C TYR A 73 15.45 -3.63 10.65
N ALA A 74 14.83 -4.74 11.06
CA ALA A 74 15.11 -5.39 12.33
C ALA A 74 16.56 -5.91 12.40
N GLU A 75 17.08 -6.46 11.30
CA GLU A 75 18.47 -6.91 11.20
C GLU A 75 19.46 -5.74 11.35
N GLU A 76 19.13 -4.59 10.78
CA GLU A 76 19.99 -3.39 10.77
C GLU A 76 19.86 -2.52 12.05
N ASN A 77 18.74 -2.63 12.78
CA ASN A 77 18.38 -1.70 13.86
C ASN A 77 18.08 -2.40 15.19
N HIS A 78 18.89 -3.39 15.59
CA HIS A 78 18.77 -4.07 16.89
C HIS A 78 17.37 -4.67 17.16
N ASN A 79 16.78 -5.31 16.16
CA ASN A 79 15.45 -5.91 16.23
C ASN A 79 14.32 -4.89 16.50
N ALA A 80 14.56 -3.60 16.18
CA ALA A 80 13.54 -2.56 16.23
C ALA A 80 12.49 -2.76 15.12
N TYR A 81 11.29 -2.23 15.37
CA TYR A 81 10.23 -2.19 14.36
C TYR A 81 10.26 -0.84 13.63
N PRO A 82 10.10 -0.81 12.30
CA PRO A 82 10.05 0.44 11.55
C PRO A 82 8.89 1.33 12.00
N ASP A 83 9.09 2.64 11.95
CA ASP A 83 8.03 3.60 12.23
C ASP A 83 6.96 3.63 11.11
N PHE A 84 5.90 4.39 11.35
CA PHE A 84 4.83 4.57 10.39
C PHE A 84 5.26 5.38 9.16
N GLN A 85 6.30 6.21 9.25
CA GLN A 85 6.83 6.94 8.10
C GLN A 85 7.41 5.97 7.07
N ALA A 86 8.20 4.99 7.51
CA ALA A 86 8.70 3.93 6.63
C ALA A 86 7.56 3.14 5.95
N PHE A 87 6.46 2.92 6.66
CA PHE A 87 5.25 2.31 6.07
C PHE A 87 4.62 3.20 5.00
N ALA A 88 4.45 4.50 5.28
CA ALA A 88 3.88 5.46 4.34
C ALA A 88 4.73 5.57 3.06
N ASP A 89 6.05 5.65 3.18
CA ASP A 89 6.99 5.73 2.05
C ASP A 89 6.90 4.49 1.15
N MET A 90 6.75 3.30 1.75
CA MET A 90 6.57 2.06 1.00
C MET A 90 5.27 2.08 0.17
N ILE A 91 4.16 2.54 0.76
CA ILE A 91 2.87 2.66 0.07
C ILE A 91 2.94 3.68 -1.05
N GLU A 92 3.58 4.83 -0.82
CA GLU A 92 3.80 5.86 -1.84
C GLU A 92 4.58 5.31 -3.02
N LYS A 93 5.69 4.62 -2.76
CA LYS A 93 6.46 3.96 -3.80
C LYS A 93 5.62 2.95 -4.60
N GLN A 94 4.73 2.18 -3.94
CA GLN A 94 3.82 1.28 -4.67
C GLN A 94 2.82 2.06 -5.53
N SER A 95 2.27 3.15 -5.02
CA SER A 95 1.35 4.01 -5.75
C SER A 95 2.01 4.59 -7.00
N LEU A 96 3.20 5.18 -6.85
CA LEU A 96 3.96 5.77 -7.96
C LEU A 96 4.30 4.73 -9.02
N LEU A 97 4.79 3.54 -8.62
CA LEU A 97 5.11 2.46 -9.56
C LEU A 97 3.89 1.99 -10.36
N ARG A 98 2.74 1.83 -9.71
CA ARG A 98 1.51 1.35 -10.38
C ARG A 98 0.87 2.43 -11.26
N ASN A 99 1.05 3.71 -10.93
CA ASN A 99 0.52 4.84 -11.67
C ASN A 99 1.49 5.39 -12.71
N HIS A 100 2.74 4.92 -12.76
CA HIS A 100 3.73 5.37 -13.73
C HIS A 100 3.19 5.21 -15.16
N PRO A 101 3.32 6.22 -16.04
CA PRO A 101 2.72 6.21 -17.38
C PRO A 101 3.16 5.00 -18.20
N ASN A 102 4.44 4.63 -18.15
CA ASN A 102 4.96 3.44 -18.84
C ASN A 102 4.34 2.12 -18.33
N VAL A 103 4.10 1.98 -17.03
CA VAL A 103 3.47 0.78 -16.45
C VAL A 103 1.97 0.74 -16.77
N THR A 104 1.33 1.91 -16.76
CA THR A 104 -0.08 2.07 -17.12
C THR A 104 -0.31 1.71 -18.58
N ALA A 105 0.52 2.23 -19.49
CA ALA A 105 0.47 1.94 -20.92
C ALA A 105 0.69 0.44 -21.23
N THR A 106 1.65 -0.22 -20.56
CA THR A 106 1.87 -1.67 -20.73
C THR A 106 0.63 -2.48 -20.33
N PHE A 107 0.02 -2.18 -19.19
CA PHE A 107 -1.20 -2.85 -18.74
C PHE A 107 -2.40 -2.60 -19.65
N GLU A 108 -2.52 -1.40 -20.24
CA GLU A 108 -3.57 -1.08 -21.19
C GLU A 108 -3.37 -1.81 -22.52
N SER A 109 -2.12 -1.94 -22.97
CA SER A 109 -1.77 -2.73 -24.17
C SER A 109 -2.09 -4.21 -23.99
N MET A 110 -1.73 -4.81 -22.84
CA MET A 110 -2.02 -6.22 -22.53
C MET A 110 -3.52 -6.53 -22.41
N ARG A 111 -4.37 -5.54 -22.09
CA ARG A 111 -5.83 -5.72 -22.03
C ARG A 111 -6.53 -5.59 -23.40
N LYS A 112 -5.81 -5.15 -24.43
CA LYS A 112 -6.34 -4.92 -25.77
C LYS A 112 -6.06 -6.04 -26.77
N GLU A 113 -5.35 -7.11 -26.40
CA GLU A 113 -5.24 -8.29 -27.25
C GLU A 113 -6.62 -8.96 -27.38
N PRO A 114 -7.23 -9.02 -28.59
CA PRO A 114 -8.41 -9.82 -28.82
C PRO A 114 -8.01 -11.29 -28.72
N HIS A 115 -8.76 -12.06 -27.94
CA HIS A 115 -8.76 -13.51 -28.09
C HIS A 115 -9.19 -13.79 -29.53
N GLY A 116 -8.27 -14.34 -30.34
CA GLY A 116 -8.50 -14.57 -31.76
C GLY A 116 -9.76 -15.39 -31.96
N ASP A 117 -10.80 -14.76 -32.49
CA ASP A 117 -12.01 -15.42 -32.93
C ASP A 117 -11.67 -16.48 -33.99
N ALA A 118 -12.33 -17.61 -33.82
CA ALA A 118 -12.31 -18.73 -34.74
C ALA A 118 -12.48 -18.30 -36.19
N ILE A 119 -11.56 -18.71 -37.06
CA ILE A 119 -11.86 -18.89 -38.48
C ILE A 119 -12.01 -20.40 -38.72
N THR A 120 -13.22 -20.89 -38.45
CA THR A 120 -13.80 -21.96 -39.25
C THR A 120 -14.37 -21.32 -40.52
N LYS A 121 -14.24 -22.03 -41.67
CA LYS A 121 -14.82 -21.83 -43.02
C LYS A 121 -13.73 -21.63 -44.07
N PHE A 122 -13.61 -22.39 -45.16
CA PHE A 122 -14.31 -23.56 -45.71
C PHE A 122 -13.25 -24.44 -46.38
#